data_AF-A0A2G8IR28-F1
#
_entry.id   AF-A0A2G8IR28-F1
#
_cell.length_a   1.000
_cell.length_b   1.000
_cell.length_c   1.000
_cell.angle_alpha   90.00
_cell.angle_beta   90.00
_cell.angle_gamma   90.00
#
_symmetry.space_group_name_H-M   'P 1'
#
loop_
_entity.id
_entity.type
_entity.pdbx_description
1 polymer ?
#
loop_
_entity_poly.entity_id
_entity_poly.type
_entity_poly.pdbx_seq_one_letter_code
_entity_poly.pdbx_strand_id
1 'polypeptide(L)'
;MNRGRLLLTNIIGLIVILAIIAGGAYYYYESTNFVKTDEAKVTGDMYQITAPAAGQIKGWDINEGDEVQKDSTVAKVEGEAKTNIKAVADGTLVKKEVQNNQQVQPGTVLGETIDLSKLYITANIKETDIKNIEKGDKVDIVVDGDSDTTFEGTVEQIGYATNSTFNMLPATNSSGNYTKVTQKVAVKISIKNPSDKVLPGMNASVKISS
;
A
#
# COMPACT_ATOMS: atom_id res chain seq x y z
N MET A 1 18.06 -36.86 51.31
CA MET A 1 17.76 -35.89 50.22
C MET A 1 18.39 -34.56 50.59
N ASN A 2 19.45 -34.10 49.89
CA ASN A 2 20.26 -32.96 50.33
C ASN A 2 19.49 -31.64 50.21
N ARG A 3 19.39 -30.88 51.30
CA ARG A 3 18.67 -29.59 51.39
C ARG A 3 19.07 -28.60 50.29
N GLY A 4 20.32 -28.65 49.82
CA GLY A 4 20.79 -27.84 48.68
C GLY A 4 20.11 -28.15 47.33
N ARG A 5 19.72 -29.41 47.06
CA ARG A 5 18.99 -29.77 45.83
C ARG A 5 17.53 -29.31 45.85
N LEU A 6 16.91 -29.26 47.03
CA LEU A 6 15.54 -28.74 47.23
C LEU A 6 15.49 -27.21 47.06
N LEU A 7 16.50 -26.50 47.54
CA LEU A 7 16.61 -25.05 47.32
C LEU A 7 16.84 -24.71 45.85
N LEU A 8 17.72 -25.47 45.15
CA LEU A 8 17.98 -25.27 43.73
C LEU A 8 16.75 -25.49 42.86
N THR A 9 15.96 -26.54 43.13
CA THR A 9 14.73 -26.84 42.39
C THR A 9 13.65 -25.77 42.59
N ASN A 10 13.50 -25.24 43.81
CA ASN A 10 12.59 -24.14 44.08
C ASN A 10 13.02 -22.83 43.40
N ILE A 11 14.33 -22.50 43.40
CA ILE A 11 14.86 -21.31 42.72
C ILE A 11 14.64 -21.41 41.21
N ILE A 12 14.93 -22.57 40.60
CA ILE A 12 14.66 -22.80 39.18
C ILE A 12 13.16 -22.65 38.88
N GLY A 13 12.29 -23.23 39.71
CA GLY A 13 10.84 -23.08 39.57
C GLY A 13 10.38 -21.62 39.62
N LEU A 14 10.93 -20.82 40.54
CA LEU A 14 10.62 -19.39 40.67
C LEU A 14 11.09 -18.57 39.45
N ILE A 15 12.27 -18.88 38.90
CA ILE A 15 12.79 -18.26 37.67
C ILE A 15 11.88 -18.58 36.49
N VAL A 16 11.43 -19.82 36.35
CA VAL A 16 10.51 -20.23 35.26
C VAL A 16 9.17 -19.49 35.38
N ILE A 17 8.63 -19.35 36.59
CA ILE A 17 7.39 -18.59 36.82
C ILE A 17 7.57 -17.12 36.46
N LEU A 18 8.67 -16.49 36.88
CA LEU A 18 8.98 -15.11 36.53
C LEU A 18 9.15 -14.92 35.02
N ALA A 19 9.78 -15.86 34.32
CA ALA A 19 9.91 -15.82 32.87
C ALA A 19 8.55 -15.92 32.15
N ILE A 20 7.63 -16.77 32.64
CA ILE A 20 6.27 -16.87 32.11
C ILE A 20 5.48 -15.58 32.34
N ILE A 21 5.57 -15.00 33.54
CA ILE A 21 4.89 -13.73 33.88
C ILE A 21 5.43 -12.60 32.99
N ALA A 22 6.75 -12.48 32.87
CA ALA A 22 7.39 -11.47 32.03
C ALA A 22 7.04 -11.65 30.55
N GLY A 23 7.04 -12.88 30.04
CA GLY A 23 6.63 -13.19 28.68
C GLY A 23 5.15 -12.89 28.42
N GLY A 24 4.27 -13.23 29.37
CA GLY A 24 2.84 -12.93 29.29
C GLY A 24 2.56 -11.42 29.32
N ALA A 25 3.22 -10.68 30.20
CA ALA A 25 3.12 -9.22 30.27
C ALA A 25 3.63 -8.55 28.98
N TYR A 26 4.76 -9.01 28.44
CA TYR A 26 5.31 -8.51 27.18
C TYR A 26 4.37 -8.77 26.00
N TYR A 27 3.81 -9.98 25.91
CA TYR A 27 2.85 -10.33 24.85
C TYR A 27 1.57 -9.50 24.95
N TYR A 28 1.06 -9.30 26.18
CA TYR A 28 -0.11 -8.46 26.41
C TYR A 28 0.14 -7.01 26.01
N TYR A 29 1.31 -6.46 26.35
CA TYR A 29 1.71 -5.10 25.97
C TYR A 29 1.81 -4.94 24.44
N GLU A 30 2.46 -5.87 23.74
CA GLU A 30 2.59 -5.76 22.28
C GLU A 30 1.23 -5.92 21.58
N SER A 31 0.35 -6.79 22.08
CA SER A 31 -0.98 -7.03 21.49
C SER A 31 -1.99 -5.91 21.75
N THR A 32 -1.78 -5.06 22.76
CA THR A 32 -2.73 -3.98 23.11
C THR A 32 -2.32 -2.63 22.52
N ASN A 33 -1.03 -2.37 22.36
CA ASN A 33 -0.55 -1.05 21.94
C ASN A 33 -0.12 -0.98 20.46
N PHE A 34 -0.03 -2.12 19.77
CA PHE A 34 0.42 -2.15 18.39
C PHE A 34 -0.42 -3.05 17.49
N VAL A 35 -0.77 -2.55 16.32
CA VAL A 35 -1.34 -3.34 15.22
C VAL A 35 -0.30 -3.49 14.13
N LYS A 36 0.06 -4.73 13.81
CA LYS A 36 1.05 -5.05 12.77
C LYS A 36 0.37 -5.76 11.60
N THR A 37 0.75 -5.40 10.39
CA THR A 37 0.39 -6.15 9.19
C THR A 37 1.53 -6.13 8.18
N ASP A 38 1.73 -7.25 7.52
CA ASP A 38 2.63 -7.37 6.35
C ASP A 38 1.83 -7.26 5.04
N GLU A 39 0.50 -7.11 5.14
CA GLU A 39 -0.36 -6.94 3.97
C GLU A 39 -0.52 -5.47 3.62
N ALA A 40 0.60 -4.78 3.46
CA ALA A 40 0.63 -3.40 3.04
C ALA A 40 1.38 -3.21 1.72
N LYS A 41 1.03 -2.16 0.99
CA LYS A 41 1.58 -1.90 -0.34
C LYS A 41 1.78 -0.41 -0.57
N VAL A 42 2.91 -0.06 -1.15
CA VAL A 42 3.19 1.29 -1.64
C VAL A 42 2.26 1.59 -2.82
N THR A 43 1.48 2.65 -2.68
CA THR A 43 0.44 3.08 -3.60
C THR A 43 0.62 4.57 -3.89
N GLY A 44 0.11 5.05 -5.02
CA GLY A 44 -0.03 6.46 -5.30
C GLY A 44 -1.18 6.69 -6.26
N ASP A 45 -1.58 7.94 -6.41
CA ASP A 45 -2.69 8.29 -7.29
C ASP A 45 -2.19 8.30 -8.75
N MET A 46 -2.67 7.34 -9.53
CA MET A 46 -2.29 7.15 -10.93
C MET A 46 -3.24 7.91 -11.86
N TYR A 47 -2.67 8.59 -12.85
CA TYR A 47 -3.41 9.29 -13.89
C TYR A 47 -3.09 8.69 -15.25
N GLN A 48 -4.13 8.43 -16.05
CA GLN A 48 -3.97 7.89 -17.39
C GLN A 48 -3.87 9.03 -18.41
N ILE A 49 -2.85 8.97 -19.25
CA ILE A 49 -2.77 9.77 -20.47
C ILE A 49 -3.56 9.01 -21.53
N THR A 50 -4.62 9.62 -22.05
CA THR A 50 -5.49 8.97 -23.04
C THR A 50 -5.53 9.74 -24.35
N ALA A 51 -5.80 9.03 -25.45
CA ALA A 51 -6.02 9.65 -26.74
C ALA A 51 -7.37 10.39 -26.76
N PRO A 52 -7.42 11.69 -27.10
CA PRO A 52 -8.67 12.45 -27.17
C PRO A 52 -9.43 12.23 -28.49
N ALA A 53 -8.76 11.73 -29.53
CA ALA A 53 -9.28 11.58 -30.88
C ALA A 53 -8.75 10.31 -31.54
N ALA A 54 -9.41 9.87 -32.62
CA ALA A 54 -8.90 8.80 -33.47
C ALA A 54 -7.79 9.33 -34.39
N GLY A 55 -6.74 8.55 -34.59
CA GLY A 55 -5.65 8.92 -35.50
C GLY A 55 -4.34 8.24 -35.18
N GLN A 56 -3.27 8.74 -35.78
CA GLN A 56 -1.91 8.24 -35.58
C GLN A 56 -1.15 9.10 -34.57
N ILE A 57 -0.46 8.45 -33.63
CA ILE A 57 0.37 9.14 -32.63
C ILE A 57 1.66 9.68 -33.26
N LYS A 58 1.98 10.94 -32.99
CA LYS A 58 3.19 11.63 -33.43
C LYS A 58 3.83 12.41 -32.29
N GLY A 59 5.15 12.40 -32.21
CA GLY A 59 5.92 13.20 -31.25
C GLY A 59 5.75 12.73 -29.80
N TRP A 60 5.58 11.43 -29.60
CA TRP A 60 5.70 10.82 -28.27
C TRP A 60 7.19 10.63 -27.96
N ASP A 61 7.78 11.65 -27.33
CA ASP A 61 9.22 11.68 -27.05
C ASP A 61 9.55 11.37 -25.58
N ILE A 62 8.53 11.25 -24.72
CA ILE A 62 8.68 10.90 -23.31
C ILE A 62 8.86 9.38 -23.09
N ASN A 63 9.65 9.04 -22.09
CA ASN A 63 9.97 7.69 -21.65
C ASN A 63 9.65 7.48 -20.17
N GLU A 64 9.64 6.22 -19.75
CA GLU A 64 9.40 5.88 -18.35
C GLU A 64 10.50 6.50 -17.47
N GLY A 65 10.10 7.16 -16.39
CA GLY A 65 10.98 7.97 -15.53
C GLY A 65 10.96 9.47 -15.86
N ASP A 66 10.44 9.89 -17.01
CA ASP A 66 10.34 11.32 -17.32
C ASP A 66 9.21 11.99 -16.53
N GLU A 67 9.48 13.18 -16.01
CA GLU A 67 8.48 14.03 -15.38
C GLU A 67 7.63 14.75 -16.42
N VAL A 68 6.31 14.77 -16.20
CA VAL A 68 5.36 15.54 -16.99
C VAL A 68 4.61 16.49 -16.08
N GLN A 69 4.39 17.70 -16.59
CA GLN A 69 3.60 18.72 -15.91
C GLN A 69 2.16 18.67 -16.40
N LYS A 70 1.22 19.01 -15.53
CA LYS A 70 -0.19 19.16 -15.87
C LYS A 70 -0.34 20.10 -17.06
N ASP A 71 -1.24 19.73 -17.98
CA ASP A 71 -1.56 20.45 -19.21
C ASP A 71 -0.40 20.56 -20.24
N SER A 72 0.78 20.02 -19.93
CA SER A 72 1.89 19.92 -20.89
C SER A 72 1.54 18.98 -22.03
N THR A 73 1.96 19.32 -23.26
CA THR A 73 1.69 18.49 -24.44
C THR A 73 2.72 17.38 -24.51
N VAL A 74 2.26 16.13 -24.39
CA VAL A 74 3.12 14.93 -24.38
C VAL A 74 3.28 14.30 -25.76
N ALA A 75 2.27 14.46 -26.61
CA ALA A 75 2.26 13.97 -28.00
C ALA A 75 1.11 14.61 -28.78
N LYS A 76 0.97 14.25 -30.05
CA LYS A 76 -0.14 14.66 -30.92
C LYS A 76 -0.81 13.44 -31.55
N VAL A 77 -2.12 13.51 -31.72
CA VAL A 77 -2.87 12.60 -32.59
C VAL A 77 -3.09 13.32 -33.93
N GLU A 78 -2.65 12.70 -35.02
CA GLU A 78 -2.94 13.14 -36.38
C GLU A 78 -3.97 12.21 -37.03
N GLY A 79 -5.22 12.67 -37.10
CA GLY A 79 -6.33 12.00 -37.79
C GLY A 79 -6.99 12.97 -38.77
N GLU A 80 -8.32 13.10 -38.70
CA GLU A 80 -9.06 14.15 -39.45
C GLU A 80 -8.63 15.56 -39.03
N ALA A 81 -8.31 15.74 -37.75
CA ALA A 81 -7.76 16.96 -37.19
C ALA A 81 -6.53 16.65 -36.32
N LYS A 82 -5.61 17.62 -36.19
CA LYS A 82 -4.46 17.51 -35.30
C LYS A 82 -4.88 17.91 -33.88
N THR A 83 -4.77 16.98 -32.94
CA THR A 83 -5.14 17.21 -31.54
C THR A 83 -3.97 16.95 -30.62
N ASN A 84 -3.68 17.90 -29.72
CA ASN A 84 -2.63 17.72 -28.71
C ASN A 84 -3.12 16.77 -27.61
N ILE A 85 -2.27 15.82 -27.23
CA ILE A 85 -2.45 15.00 -26.04
C ILE A 85 -1.75 15.73 -24.90
N LYS A 86 -2.47 15.93 -23.80
CA LYS A 86 -1.95 16.62 -22.62
C LYS A 86 -1.93 15.71 -21.40
N ALA A 87 -0.98 15.95 -20.50
CA ALA A 87 -0.99 15.31 -19.18
C ALA A 87 -2.10 15.90 -18.30
N VAL A 88 -2.81 15.03 -17.57
CA VAL A 88 -3.96 15.41 -16.72
C VAL A 88 -3.51 15.98 -15.36
N ALA A 89 -2.35 15.56 -14.88
CA ALA A 89 -1.76 15.97 -13.61
C ALA A 89 -0.23 15.95 -13.70
N ASP A 90 0.43 16.61 -12.74
CA ASP A 90 1.86 16.49 -12.55
C ASP A 90 2.22 15.07 -12.10
N GLY A 91 3.31 14.52 -12.62
CA GLY A 91 3.82 13.23 -12.17
C GLY A 91 4.88 12.66 -13.10
N THR A 92 5.37 11.49 -12.76
CA THR A 92 6.38 10.75 -13.53
C THR A 92 5.68 9.69 -14.37
N LEU A 93 6.05 9.57 -15.65
CA LEU A 93 5.57 8.47 -16.49
C LEU A 93 6.15 7.15 -15.98
N VAL A 94 5.30 6.27 -15.45
CA VAL A 94 5.73 4.95 -14.91
C VAL A 94 5.41 3.80 -15.83
N LYS A 95 4.55 4.03 -16.82
CA LYS A 95 4.22 3.05 -17.83
C LYS A 95 3.96 3.70 -19.17
N LYS A 96 4.66 3.24 -20.20
CA LYS A 96 4.42 3.63 -21.60
C LYS A 96 3.71 2.53 -22.35
N GLU A 97 2.51 2.81 -22.86
CA GLU A 97 1.66 1.84 -23.55
C GLU A 97 1.56 2.10 -25.07
N VAL A 98 2.28 3.12 -25.57
CA VAL A 98 2.20 3.56 -26.96
C VAL A 98 3.57 3.75 -27.60
N GLN A 99 3.59 3.58 -28.93
CA GLN A 99 4.72 3.90 -29.79
C GLN A 99 4.38 5.01 -30.78
N ASN A 100 5.40 5.76 -31.21
CA ASN A 100 5.25 6.69 -32.32
C ASN A 100 4.74 5.94 -33.56
N ASN A 101 3.84 6.59 -34.32
CA ASN A 101 3.14 6.04 -35.49
C ASN A 101 2.07 4.98 -35.22
N GLN A 102 1.73 4.70 -33.95
CA GLN A 102 0.64 3.78 -33.61
C GLN A 102 -0.73 4.42 -33.87
N GLN A 103 -1.68 3.63 -34.40
CA GLN A 103 -3.06 4.04 -34.57
C GLN A 103 -3.82 3.88 -33.24
N VAL A 104 -4.58 4.91 -32.85
CA VAL A 104 -5.36 4.94 -31.60
C VAL A 104 -6.78 5.42 -31.84
N GLN A 105 -7.65 5.16 -30.86
CA GLN A 105 -9.03 5.63 -30.80
C GLN A 105 -9.25 6.47 -29.54
N PRO A 106 -10.30 7.32 -29.49
CA PRO A 106 -10.63 8.07 -28.29
C PRO A 106 -10.75 7.16 -27.06
N GLY A 107 -10.10 7.53 -25.96
CA GLY A 107 -10.07 6.75 -24.72
C GLY A 107 -9.01 5.66 -24.66
N THR A 108 -8.20 5.46 -25.71
CA THR A 108 -7.04 4.55 -25.66
C THR A 108 -6.02 5.08 -24.66
N VAL A 109 -5.61 4.25 -23.69
CA VAL A 109 -4.56 4.58 -22.73
C VAL A 109 -3.21 4.54 -23.43
N LEU A 110 -2.44 5.63 -23.31
CA LEU A 110 -1.15 5.84 -23.95
C LEU A 110 0.00 5.72 -22.95
N GLY A 111 -0.28 6.01 -21.69
CA GLY A 111 0.64 5.84 -20.58
C GLY A 111 0.00 6.17 -19.25
N GLU A 112 0.71 5.83 -18.18
CA GLU A 112 0.29 6.05 -16.80
C GLU A 112 1.32 6.92 -16.09
N THR A 113 0.85 7.97 -15.42
CA THR A 113 1.68 8.87 -14.62
C THR A 113 1.30 8.78 -13.14
N ILE A 114 2.27 8.99 -12.28
CA ILE A 114 2.10 8.97 -10.83
C ILE A 114 3.00 10.01 -10.18
N ASP A 115 2.51 10.68 -9.15
CA ASP A 115 3.31 11.61 -8.37
C ASP A 115 4.12 10.84 -7.31
N LEU A 116 5.41 10.58 -7.59
CA LEU A 116 6.31 9.86 -6.70
C LEU A 116 6.58 10.61 -5.38
N SER A 117 6.28 11.90 -5.30
CA SER A 117 6.41 12.68 -4.05
C SER A 117 5.22 12.50 -3.11
N LYS A 118 4.09 11.98 -3.61
CA LYS A 118 2.83 11.80 -2.87
C LYS A 118 2.41 10.34 -2.76
N LEU A 119 3.38 9.43 -2.65
CA LEU A 119 3.10 8.03 -2.36
C LEU A 119 2.46 7.88 -0.96
N TYR A 120 1.77 6.77 -0.76
CA TYR A 120 1.17 6.38 0.51
C TYR A 120 1.14 4.85 0.61
N ILE A 121 0.90 4.34 1.82
CA ILE A 121 0.74 2.91 2.07
C ILE A 121 -0.75 2.59 2.16
N THR A 122 -1.17 1.56 1.42
CA THR A 122 -2.46 0.92 1.62
C THR A 122 -2.23 -0.36 2.42
N ALA A 123 -2.64 -0.37 3.68
CA ALA A 123 -2.49 -1.50 4.58
C ALA A 123 -3.82 -2.23 4.79
N ASN A 124 -3.86 -3.53 4.54
CA ASN A 124 -5.04 -4.35 4.83
C ASN A 124 -4.96 -4.83 6.27
N ILE A 125 -5.82 -4.28 7.12
CA ILE A 125 -5.89 -4.60 8.55
C ILE A 125 -7.09 -5.53 8.79
N LYS A 126 -6.92 -6.53 9.66
CA LYS A 126 -8.01 -7.42 10.06
C LYS A 126 -9.10 -6.62 10.77
N GLU A 127 -10.36 -6.89 10.46
CA GLU A 127 -11.53 -6.25 11.08
C GLU A 127 -11.47 -6.28 12.63
N THR A 128 -10.93 -7.35 13.21
CA THR A 128 -10.77 -7.51 14.67
C THR A 128 -9.85 -6.48 15.31
N ASP A 129 -8.93 -5.93 14.53
CA ASP A 129 -7.85 -5.05 14.99
C ASP A 129 -8.17 -3.57 14.70
N ILE A 130 -9.17 -3.29 13.86
CA ILE A 130 -9.59 -1.93 13.47
C ILE A 130 -10.05 -1.08 14.67
N LYS A 131 -10.62 -1.71 15.70
CA LYS A 131 -11.05 -1.01 16.92
C LYS A 131 -9.89 -0.39 17.72
N ASN A 132 -8.65 -0.80 17.44
CA ASN A 132 -7.43 -0.32 18.07
C ASN A 132 -6.64 0.56 17.09
N ILE A 133 -7.31 1.23 16.16
CA ILE A 133 -6.70 2.15 15.21
C ILE A 133 -7.58 3.38 15.09
N GLU A 134 -6.98 4.56 15.18
CA GLU A 134 -7.62 5.84 14.98
C GLU A 134 -6.90 6.65 13.89
N LYS A 135 -7.62 7.62 13.31
CA LYS A 135 -7.03 8.57 12.37
C LYS A 135 -6.04 9.45 13.14
N GLY A 136 -4.80 9.51 12.67
CA GLY A 136 -3.72 10.26 13.32
C GLY A 136 -2.68 9.38 14.01
N ASP A 137 -2.94 8.08 14.14
CA ASP A 137 -1.99 7.14 14.74
C ASP A 137 -0.67 7.12 13.99
N LYS A 138 0.41 6.95 14.75
CA LYS A 138 1.76 6.86 14.22
C LYS A 138 2.03 5.47 13.68
N VAL A 139 2.71 5.44 12.54
CA VAL A 139 3.00 4.18 11.84
C VAL A 139 4.48 4.12 11.52
N ASP A 140 5.13 3.01 11.89
CA ASP A 140 6.43 2.65 11.37
C ASP A 140 6.22 1.78 10.12
N ILE A 141 6.82 2.19 9.01
CA ILE A 141 6.69 1.55 7.70
C ILE A 141 8.05 1.00 7.29
N VAL A 142 8.08 -0.26 6.88
CA VAL A 142 9.26 -0.88 6.26
C VAL A 142 8.83 -1.35 4.87
N VAL A 143 9.55 -0.91 3.84
CA VAL A 143 9.29 -1.31 2.45
C VAL A 143 10.29 -2.39 2.07
N ASP A 144 9.84 -3.50 1.47
CA ASP A 144 10.70 -4.65 1.16
C ASP A 144 11.89 -4.28 0.25
N GLY A 145 11.69 -3.32 -0.65
CA GLY A 145 12.74 -2.80 -1.54
C GLY A 145 13.77 -1.88 -0.88
N ASP A 146 13.52 -1.45 0.36
CA ASP A 146 14.40 -0.58 1.17
C ASP A 146 14.30 -0.99 2.65
N SER A 147 14.56 -2.26 2.93
CA SER A 147 14.35 -2.88 4.24
C SER A 147 15.28 -2.37 5.35
N ASP A 148 16.37 -1.69 4.99
CA ASP A 148 17.29 -1.05 5.92
C ASP A 148 16.75 0.28 6.48
N THR A 149 15.66 0.80 5.89
CA THR A 149 15.09 2.10 6.23
C THR A 149 13.70 1.94 6.83
N THR A 150 13.47 2.56 7.98
CA THR A 150 12.11 2.70 8.55
C THR A 150 11.59 4.10 8.24
N PHE A 151 10.45 4.16 7.56
CA PHE A 151 9.76 5.40 7.25
C PHE A 151 8.69 5.69 8.29
N GLU A 152 8.60 6.95 8.71
CA GLU A 152 7.49 7.39 9.55
C GLU A 152 6.23 7.61 8.69
N GLY A 153 5.09 7.23 9.23
CA GLY A 153 3.79 7.46 8.61
C GLY A 153 2.73 7.88 9.60
N THR A 154 1.55 8.20 9.07
CA THR A 154 0.39 8.53 9.89
C THR A 154 -0.88 7.99 9.25
N VAL A 155 -1.77 7.41 10.05
CA VAL A 155 -3.08 6.94 9.55
C VAL A 155 -3.90 8.14 9.07
N GLU A 156 -4.16 8.20 7.76
CA GLU A 156 -4.94 9.27 7.15
C GLU A 156 -6.43 8.94 7.09
N GLN A 157 -6.74 7.69 6.77
CA GLN A 157 -8.10 7.23 6.54
C GLN A 157 -8.23 5.73 6.82
N ILE A 158 -9.28 5.37 7.53
CA ILE A 158 -9.73 3.99 7.69
C ILE A 158 -10.88 3.76 6.69
N GLY A 159 -10.85 2.66 5.95
CA GLY A 159 -11.88 2.33 4.97
C GLY A 159 -13.28 2.25 5.59
N TYR A 160 -14.28 2.78 4.87
CA TYR A 160 -15.69 2.78 5.32
C TYR A 160 -16.42 1.44 5.12
N ALA A 161 -15.77 0.48 4.44
CA ALA A 161 -16.30 -0.84 4.17
C ALA A 161 -15.16 -1.85 4.05
N THR A 162 -15.46 -3.12 4.31
CA THR A 162 -14.52 -4.23 4.13
C THR A 162 -14.26 -4.48 2.64
N ASN A 163 -13.09 -5.03 2.30
CA ASN A 163 -12.74 -5.36 0.91
C ASN A 163 -13.75 -6.34 0.26
N SER A 164 -14.44 -7.15 1.06
CA SER A 164 -15.50 -8.06 0.60
C SER A 164 -16.76 -7.36 0.07
N THR A 165 -17.03 -6.12 0.48
CA THR A 165 -18.23 -5.37 0.06
C THR A 165 -18.15 -4.93 -1.41
N PHE A 166 -16.94 -4.74 -1.94
CA PHE A 166 -16.70 -4.30 -3.32
C PHE A 166 -16.29 -5.43 -4.27
N ASN A 167 -16.26 -6.68 -3.81
CA ASN A 167 -16.08 -7.81 -4.70
C ASN A 167 -17.33 -8.00 -5.56
N MET A 168 -17.20 -7.82 -6.88
CA MET A 168 -18.28 -8.02 -7.86
C MET A 168 -18.71 -9.49 -8.00
N LEU A 169 -17.98 -10.43 -7.38
CA LEU A 169 -18.32 -11.84 -7.32
C LEU A 169 -18.88 -12.17 -5.93
N PRO A 170 -20.12 -12.70 -5.83
CA PRO A 170 -20.60 -13.19 -4.56
C PRO A 170 -19.74 -14.38 -4.13
N ALA A 171 -19.27 -14.40 -2.89
CA ALA A 171 -18.67 -15.58 -2.28
C ALA A 171 -19.77 -16.61 -2.00
N THR A 172 -20.36 -17.21 -3.04
CA THR A 172 -21.25 -18.35 -2.87
C THR A 172 -20.40 -19.59 -2.66
N ASN A 173 -20.22 -19.98 -1.40
CA ASN A 173 -19.88 -21.36 -1.10
C ASN A 173 -21.12 -22.21 -1.44
N SER A 174 -21.02 -23.06 -2.48
CA SER A 174 -22.10 -23.85 -3.07
C SER A 174 -22.77 -24.91 -2.16
N SER A 175 -22.72 -24.75 -0.83
CA SER A 175 -23.19 -25.77 0.13
C SER A 175 -24.04 -25.21 1.29
N GLY A 176 -24.34 -23.90 1.35
CA GLY A 176 -25.21 -23.33 2.37
C GLY A 176 -24.64 -23.26 3.79
N ASN A 177 -23.36 -23.57 4.00
CA ASN A 177 -22.68 -23.38 5.28
C ASN A 177 -22.00 -22.01 5.35
N TYR A 178 -22.34 -21.23 6.37
CA TYR A 178 -21.67 -19.97 6.69
C TYR A 178 -20.32 -20.24 7.35
N THR A 179 -19.23 -19.95 6.64
CA THR A 179 -17.88 -19.94 7.22
C THR A 179 -17.50 -18.50 7.52
N LYS A 180 -17.39 -18.15 8.80
CA LYS A 180 -16.88 -16.84 9.23
C LYS A 180 -15.40 -16.74 8.82
N VAL A 181 -15.11 -15.92 7.83
CA VAL A 181 -13.73 -15.58 7.45
C VAL A 181 -13.42 -14.16 7.94
N THR A 182 -12.22 -13.94 8.47
CA THR A 182 -11.79 -12.62 8.93
C THR A 182 -11.63 -11.70 7.74
N GLN A 183 -12.47 -10.66 7.67
CA GLN A 183 -12.37 -9.66 6.63
C GLN A 183 -11.27 -8.66 6.95
N LYS A 184 -10.86 -7.93 5.92
CA LYS A 184 -9.86 -6.87 6.04
C LYS A 184 -10.44 -5.55 5.58
N VAL A 185 -9.99 -4.50 6.23
CA VAL A 185 -10.32 -3.11 5.92
C VAL A 185 -9.04 -2.44 5.47
N ALA A 186 -9.09 -1.79 4.31
CA ALA A 186 -8.00 -1.00 3.80
C ALA A 186 -7.84 0.27 4.65
N VAL A 187 -6.63 0.50 5.16
CA VAL A 187 -6.23 1.70 5.88
C VAL A 187 -5.21 2.44 5.03
N LYS A 188 -5.48 3.71 4.73
CA LYS A 188 -4.57 4.61 4.03
C LYS A 188 -3.65 5.28 5.05
N ILE A 189 -2.35 5.13 4.86
CA ILE A 189 -1.31 5.61 5.74
C ILE A 189 -0.37 6.48 4.90
N SER A 190 -0.14 7.73 5.30
CA SER A 190 0.85 8.57 4.63
C SER A 190 2.25 8.06 4.90
N ILE A 191 3.16 8.21 3.92
CA ILE A 191 4.59 7.96 4.10
C ILE A 191 5.31 9.30 4.07
N LYS A 192 6.12 9.56 5.09
CA LYS A 192 6.89 10.80 5.20
C LYS A 192 8.24 10.62 4.53
N ASN A 193 8.53 11.47 3.55
CA ASN A 193 9.80 11.50 2.82
C ASN A 193 10.23 10.11 2.30
N PRO A 194 9.44 9.46 1.43
CA PRO A 194 9.85 8.22 0.80
C PRO A 194 11.19 8.41 0.06
N SER A 195 12.07 7.40 0.11
CA SER A 195 13.32 7.42 -0.65
C SER A 195 13.05 7.17 -2.14
N ASP A 196 13.98 7.55 -3.02
CA ASP A 196 13.87 7.28 -4.47
C ASP A 196 13.82 5.77 -4.81
N LYS A 197 14.18 4.91 -3.85
CA LYS A 197 14.07 3.45 -3.99
C LYS A 197 12.65 2.93 -3.75
N VAL A 198 11.80 3.71 -3.08
CA VAL A 198 10.41 3.33 -2.81
C VAL A 198 9.59 3.58 -4.06
N LEU A 199 9.22 2.49 -4.73
CA LEU A 199 8.42 2.56 -5.95
C LEU A 199 6.97 2.14 -5.68
N PRO A 200 5.99 2.72 -6.42
CA PRO A 200 4.63 2.23 -6.42
C PRO A 200 4.60 0.74 -6.75
N GLY A 201 3.81 -0.03 -6.02
CA GLY A 201 3.70 -1.46 -6.25
C GLY A 201 4.47 -2.34 -5.27
N MET A 202 5.42 -1.79 -4.52
CA MET A 202 6.21 -2.56 -3.56
C MET A 202 5.39 -3.02 -2.35
N ASN A 203 5.73 -4.21 -1.84
CA ASN A 203 5.21 -4.68 -0.57
C ASN A 203 5.83 -3.90 0.58
N ALA A 204 5.07 -3.78 1.67
CA ALA A 204 5.51 -3.13 2.89
C ALA A 204 4.90 -3.82 4.10
N SER A 205 5.59 -3.72 5.23
CA SER A 205 5.08 -4.03 6.56
C SER A 205 4.84 -2.74 7.32
N VAL A 206 3.76 -2.70 8.09
CA VAL A 206 3.43 -1.54 8.93
C VAL A 206 3.21 -1.96 10.38
N LYS A 207 3.70 -1.13 11.29
CA LYS A 207 3.42 -1.21 12.73
C LYS A 207 2.74 0.09 13.15
N ILE A 208 1.45 0.01 13.42
CA ILE A 208 0.62 1.12 13.89
C ILE A 208 0.68 1.15 15.41
N SER A 209 0.96 2.31 15.98
CA SER A 209 0.97 2.57 17.42
C SER A 209 -0.34 3.28 17.78
N SER A 210 -1.18 2.59 18.56
CA SER A 210 -2.46 3.07 19.07
C SER A 210 -2.40 3.37 20.56
#